data_AF-A0A1H0B1R2-F1
#
_entry.id   AF-A0A1H0B1R2-F1
#
_cell.length_a   1.000
_cell.length_b   1.000
_cell.length_c   1.000
_cell.angle_alpha   90.00
_cell.angle_beta   90.00
_cell.angle_gamma   90.00
#
_symmetry.space_group_name_H-M   'P 1'
#
loop_
_entity.id
_entity.type
_entity.pdbx_description
1 polymer ?
#
loop_
_entity_poly.entity_id
_entity_poly.type
_entity_poly.pdbx_seq_one_letter_code
_entity_poly.pdbx_strand_id
1 'polypeptide(L)' 'MGFAAALLALGVPPASAQSQPIKSPQDAQCRNEARDHVFTAPNPRGLSPYGLGAELYHACMRRLGAEPGRPSRR' A
#
# COMPACT_ATOMS: atom_id res chain seq x y z
N MET A 1 -9.02 -31.85 29.58
CA MET A 1 -7.81 -31.12 29.11
C MET A 1 -7.44 -31.69 27.74
N GLY A 2 -7.25 -30.98 26.63
CA GLY A 2 -7.13 -29.55 26.36
C GLY A 2 -7.37 -29.28 24.85
N PHE A 3 -7.57 -28.01 24.52
CA PHE A 3 -8.07 -27.51 23.26
C PHE A 3 -7.03 -27.54 22.13
N ALA A 4 -7.36 -28.14 20.98
CA ALA A 4 -6.63 -27.94 19.74
C ALA A 4 -7.31 -26.80 18.95
N ALA A 5 -6.83 -25.57 19.15
CA ALA A 5 -7.28 -24.41 18.40
C ALA A 5 -6.58 -24.38 17.02
N ALA A 6 -7.28 -24.88 16.00
CA ALA A 6 -6.87 -24.70 14.61
C ALA A 6 -7.13 -23.24 14.20
N LEU A 7 -6.08 -22.42 14.22
CA LEU A 7 -6.12 -21.05 13.71
C LEU A 7 -6.26 -21.07 12.18
N LEU A 8 -7.51 -21.01 11.71
CA LEU A 8 -7.84 -20.67 10.33
C LEU A 8 -7.41 -19.22 10.08
N ALA A 9 -6.25 -19.05 9.46
CA ALA A 9 -5.85 -17.78 8.86
C ALA A 9 -6.81 -17.46 7.70
N LEU A 10 -7.90 -16.76 8.02
CA LEU A 10 -8.75 -16.09 7.04
C LEU A 10 -7.93 -14.97 6.41
N GLY A 11 -7.19 -15.31 5.36
CA GLY A 11 -6.64 -14.34 4.43
C GLY A 11 -7.80 -13.57 3.80
N VAL A 12 -8.06 -12.36 4.30
CA VAL A 12 -9.00 -11.42 3.69
C VAL A 12 -8.47 -11.13 2.28
N PRO A 13 -9.20 -11.50 1.20
CA PRO A 13 -8.78 -11.12 -0.13
C PRO A 13 -8.77 -9.58 -0.18
N PRO A 14 -7.69 -8.93 -0.63
CA PRO A 14 -7.66 -7.49 -0.73
C PRO A 14 -8.76 -7.07 -1.69
N ALA A 15 -9.76 -6.33 -1.19
CA ALA A 15 -10.83 -5.78 -2.00
C ALA A 15 -10.20 -5.03 -3.19
N SER A 16 -10.39 -5.55 -4.40
CA SER A 16 -9.83 -5.01 -5.64
C SER A 16 -10.54 -3.70 -5.98
N ALA A 17 -10.16 -2.63 -5.30
CA ALA A 17 -10.53 -1.27 -5.66
C ALA A 17 -9.89 -0.97 -7.01
N GLN A 18 -10.65 -1.15 -8.11
CA GLN A 18 -10.33 -0.84 -9.51
C GLN A 18 -8.88 -0.37 -9.71
N SER A 19 -7.95 -1.30 -9.50
CA SER A 19 -6.54 -0.95 -9.42
C SER A 19 -6.06 -0.87 -10.85
N GLN A 20 -5.56 0.30 -11.26
CA GLN A 20 -4.81 0.40 -12.52
C GLN A 20 -3.83 -0.78 -12.63
N PRO A 21 -3.62 -1.32 -13.83
CA PRO A 21 -2.75 -2.48 -14.01
C PRO A 21 -1.40 -2.21 -13.35
N ILE A 22 -0.95 -3.16 -12.54
CA ILE A 22 0.33 -3.09 -11.85
C ILE A 22 1.43 -2.97 -12.90
N LYS A 23 2.21 -1.89 -12.85
CA LYS A 23 3.22 -1.60 -13.87
C LYS A 23 4.58 -2.23 -13.55
N SER A 24 4.84 -2.56 -12.29
CA SER A 24 6.08 -3.19 -11.84
C SER A 24 5.93 -3.82 -10.45
N PRO A 25 6.87 -4.69 -10.01
CA PRO A 25 6.88 -5.19 -8.64
C PRO A 25 6.94 -4.08 -7.58
N GLN A 26 7.63 -2.97 -7.88
CA GLN A 26 7.71 -1.80 -7.00
C GLN A 26 6.33 -1.12 -6.84
N ASP A 27 5.56 -1.02 -7.93
CA ASP A 27 4.20 -0.48 -7.90
C ASP A 27 3.29 -1.33 -7.00
N ALA A 28 3.38 -2.66 -7.09
CA ALA A 28 2.64 -3.57 -6.22
C ALA A 28 3.00 -3.37 -4.73
N GLN A 29 4.29 -3.27 -4.42
CA GLN A 29 4.76 -3.06 -3.05
C GLN A 29 4.25 -1.73 -2.49
N CYS A 30 4.38 -0.63 -3.24
CA CYS A 30 3.93 0.69 -2.80
C CYS A 30 2.42 0.80 -2.68
N ARG A 31 1.65 0.09 -3.51
CA ARG A 31 0.19 -0.01 -3.34
C ARG A 31 -0.18 -0.71 -2.05
N ASN A 32 0.49 -1.80 -1.71
CA ASN A 32 0.22 -2.53 -0.46
C ASN A 32 0.59 -1.68 0.77
N GLU A 33 1.78 -1.06 0.77
CA GLU A 33 2.20 -0.14 1.85
C GLU A 33 1.18 0.99 2.05
N ALA A 34 0.71 1.59 0.96
CA ALA A 34 -0.33 2.63 1.05
C ALA A 34 -1.63 2.09 1.67
N ARG A 35 -2.08 0.89 1.32
CA ARG A 35 -3.31 0.30 1.89
C ARG A 35 -3.19 -0.05 3.36
N ASP A 36 -2.03 -0.50 3.80
CA ASP A 36 -1.79 -0.86 5.20
C ASP A 36 -1.75 0.40 6.09
N HIS A 37 -1.29 1.51 5.53
CA HIS A 37 -1.12 2.76 6.26
C HIS A 37 -2.24 3.78 6.07
N VAL A 38 -3.09 3.69 5.05
CA VAL A 38 -4.12 4.72 4.76
C VAL A 38 -5.11 4.96 5.91
N PHE A 39 -5.34 3.98 6.78
CA PHE A 39 -6.25 4.11 7.93
C PHE A 39 -5.53 4.33 9.27
N THR A 40 -4.20 4.22 9.29
CA THR A 40 -3.39 4.31 10.53
C THR A 40 -2.41 5.49 10.50
N ALA A 41 -2.06 5.99 9.32
CA ALA A 41 -1.15 7.11 9.15
C ALA A 41 -1.79 8.41 9.63
N PRO A 42 -1.01 9.31 10.25
CA PRO A 42 -1.49 10.63 10.61
C PRO A 42 -1.93 11.41 9.36
N ASN A 43 -3.13 11.99 9.43
CA ASN A 43 -3.72 12.76 8.35
C ASN A 43 -3.98 14.22 8.78
N PRO A 44 -2.92 15.01 9.01
CA PRO A 44 -3.06 16.40 9.49
C PRO A 44 -3.75 17.31 8.47
N ARG A 45 -3.75 16.91 7.20
CA ARG A 45 -4.36 17.65 6.09
C ARG A 45 -5.84 17.28 5.86
N GLY A 46 -6.39 16.32 6.62
CA GLY A 46 -7.77 15.87 6.47
C GLY A 46 -8.08 15.29 5.08
N LEU A 47 -7.10 14.66 4.42
CA LEU A 47 -7.28 14.05 3.10
C LEU A 47 -8.30 12.91 3.14
N SER A 48 -8.97 12.66 2.02
CA SER A 48 -9.74 11.42 1.86
C SER A 48 -8.79 10.20 1.90
N PRO A 49 -9.29 8.99 2.24
CA PRO A 49 -8.47 7.78 2.19
C PRO A 49 -7.80 7.58 0.82
N TYR A 50 -8.49 7.93 -0.26
CA TYR A 50 -7.90 7.89 -1.59
C TYR A 50 -6.70 8.85 -1.74
N GLY A 51 -6.85 10.10 -1.27
CA GLY A 51 -5.78 11.10 -1.33
C GLY A 51 -4.58 10.76 -0.45
N LEU A 52 -4.84 10.27 0.77
CA LEU A 52 -3.78 9.82 1.69
C LEU A 52 -3.07 8.58 1.15
N GLY A 53 -3.80 7.62 0.59
CA GLY A 53 -3.24 6.44 -0.06
C GLY A 53 -2.34 6.82 -1.24
N ALA A 54 -2.73 7.81 -2.03
CA ALA A 54 -1.88 8.33 -3.12
C ALA A 54 -0.59 8.96 -2.59
N GLU A 55 -0.65 9.76 -1.51
CA GLU A 55 0.53 10.37 -0.91
C GLU A 55 1.51 9.32 -0.35
N LEU A 56 0.99 8.29 0.34
CA LEU A 56 1.77 7.15 0.83
C LEU A 56 2.42 6.37 -0.32
N TYR A 57 1.67 6.10 -1.39
CA TYR A 57 2.18 5.44 -2.58
C TYR A 57 3.34 6.23 -3.22
N HIS A 58 3.16 7.53 -3.43
CA HIS A 58 4.21 8.37 -4.01
C HIS A 58 5.43 8.51 -3.09
N ALA A 59 5.24 8.50 -1.77
CA ALA A 59 6.34 8.44 -0.83
C ALA A 59 7.16 7.14 -0.97
N CYS A 60 6.49 5.99 -1.07
CA CYS A 60 7.15 4.71 -1.34
C CYS A 60 7.88 4.69 -2.70
N MET A 61 7.22 5.14 -3.77
CA MET A 61 7.81 5.18 -5.11
C MET A 61 9.06 6.07 -5.16
N ARG A 62 9.07 7.19 -4.44
CA ARG A 62 10.25 8.06 -4.27
C ARG A 62 11.40 7.35 -3.58
N ARG A 63 11.13 6.58 -2.51
CA ARG A 63 12.15 5.80 -1.80
C ARG A 63 12.78 4.73 -2.70
N LEU A 64 11.98 4.11 -3.57
CA LEU A 64 12.43 3.09 -4.51
C LEU A 64 13.09 3.67 -5.77
N GLY A 65 13.13 5.00 -5.95
CA GLY A 65 13.65 5.64 -7.17
C GLY A 65 12.83 5.33 -8.42
N ALA A 66 11.59 4.86 -8.25
CA ALA A 66 10.70 4.41 -9.33
C ALA A 66 9.73 5.50 -9.78
N GLU A 67 9.94 6.76 -9.35
CA GLU A 67 9.08 7.88 -9.75
C GLU A 67 9.19 8.09 -11.29
N PRO A 68 8.08 7.95 -12.04
CA PRO A 68 8.11 8.12 -13.49
C PRO A 68 8.33 9.61 -13.82
N GLY A 69 9.60 10.01 -13.95
CA GLY A 69 9.96 11.38 -14.32
C GLY A 69 11.24 11.92 -13.68
N ARG A 70 11.80 11.27 -12.66
CA ARG A 70 13.12 11.63 -12.13
C ARG A 70 14.13 10.55 -12.49
N PRO A 71 15.10 10.82 -13.39
CA PRO A 71 16.17 9.88 -13.63
C PRO A 71 16.88 9.66 -12.29
N SER A 72 16.83 8.43 -11.81
CA SER A 72 17.68 7.94 -10.73
C SER A 72 19.13 8.21 -11.14
N ARG A 73 19.69 9.34 -10.70
CA ARG A 73 21.11 9.63 -10.81
C ARG A 73 21.80 8.79 -9.73
N ARG A 74 22.13 7.55 -10.08
CA ARG A 74 23.16 6.75 -9.40
C ARG A 74 24.32 6.59 -10.36
#